data_AF-A0A920UJ00-F1
#
_entry.id   AF-A0A920UJ00-F1
#
_cell.length_a   1.000
_cell.length_b   1.000
_cell.length_c   1.000
_cell.angle_alpha   90.00
_cell.angle_beta   90.00
_cell.angle_gamma   90.00
#
_symmetry.space_group_name_H-M   'P 1'
#
loop_
_entity.id
_entity.type
_entity.pdbx_description
1 polymer ?
#
loop_
_entity_poly.entity_id
_entity_poly.type
_entity_poly.pdbx_seq_one_letter_code
_entity_poly.pdbx_strand_id
1 'polypeptide(L)'
;MNIRYQQEREITDVANAVFEQSDSIMLSGETSIGKYPGLLSGNFETYRKRTENFPGVNFSKNLIKKTKGQHIAASAIQIASDLNIRAAVVITRNGRGARYLSNLRPHGITIYSFTDNPKVLASKIL
;
A
#
# COMPACT_ATOMS: atom_id res chain seq x y z
N MET A 1 -4.14 23.17 -24.89
CA MET A 1 -3.79 22.90 -23.48
C MET A 1 -2.49 22.10 -23.47
N ASN A 2 -1.48 22.51 -22.69
CA ASN A 2 -0.11 22.01 -22.80
C ASN A 2 0.02 20.63 -22.12
N ILE A 3 0.48 19.60 -22.86
CA ILE A 3 0.53 18.19 -22.40
C ILE A 3 1.40 18.04 -21.13
N ARG A 4 2.49 18.82 -21.03
CA ARG A 4 3.36 18.82 -19.84
C ARG A 4 2.63 19.25 -18.57
N TYR A 5 1.77 20.26 -18.67
CA TYR A 5 1.05 20.78 -17.52
C TYR A 5 -0.01 19.78 -17.00
N GLN A 6 -0.59 18.96 -17.90
CA GLN A 6 -1.48 17.88 -17.49
C GLN A 6 -0.72 16.77 -16.77
N GLN A 7 0.45 16.37 -17.28
CA GLN A 7 1.29 15.34 -16.64
C GLN A 7 1.79 15.74 -15.25
N GLU A 8 2.16 17.02 -15.05
CA GLU A 8 2.58 17.51 -13.74
C GLU A 8 1.44 17.44 -12.70
N ARG A 9 0.20 17.72 -13.13
CA ARG A 9 -0.98 17.58 -12.26
C ARG A 9 -1.26 16.13 -11.90
N GLU A 10 -1.25 15.22 -12.87
CA GLU A 10 -1.46 13.79 -12.65
C GLU A 10 -0.41 13.19 -11.70
N ILE A 11 0.86 13.55 -11.88
CA ILE A 11 1.95 13.11 -10.99
C ILE A 11 1.72 13.64 -9.57
N THR A 12 1.29 14.90 -9.43
CA THR A 12 1.01 15.51 -8.13
C THR A 12 -0.17 14.84 -7.43
N ASP A 13 -1.25 14.54 -8.17
CA ASP A 13 -2.43 13.86 -7.63
C ASP A 13 -2.09 12.44 -7.15
N VAL A 14 -1.26 11.71 -7.90
CA VAL A 14 -0.78 10.39 -7.48
C VAL A 14 0.16 10.48 -6.27
N ALA A 15 1.08 11.45 -6.27
CA ALA A 15 1.98 11.64 -5.13
C ALA A 15 1.21 11.96 -3.85
N ASN A 16 0.16 12.79 -3.94
CA ASN A 16 -0.73 13.10 -2.83
C ASN A 16 -1.50 11.85 -2.37
N ALA A 17 -2.06 11.06 -3.29
CA ALA A 17 -2.76 9.82 -2.93
C ALA A 17 -1.86 8.79 -2.22
N VAL A 18 -0.59 8.67 -2.63
CA VAL A 18 0.41 7.84 -1.93
C VAL A 18 0.75 8.44 -0.56
N PHE A 19 0.93 9.76 -0.48
CA PHE A 19 1.22 10.46 0.78
C PHE A 19 0.08 10.30 1.81
N GLU A 20 -1.17 10.32 1.33
CA GLU A 20 -2.39 10.04 2.09
C GLU A 20 -2.57 8.57 2.46
N GLN A 21 -1.64 7.70 2.04
CA GLN A 21 -1.62 6.26 2.33
C GLN A 21 -2.83 5.50 1.76
N SER A 22 -3.27 5.88 0.54
CA SER A 22 -4.28 5.12 -0.22
C SER A 22 -3.81 3.69 -0.49
N ASP A 23 -4.71 2.70 -0.33
CA ASP A 23 -4.38 1.29 -0.59
C ASP A 23 -4.12 1.00 -2.06
N SER A 24 -4.74 1.78 -2.96
CA SER A 24 -4.60 1.62 -4.40
C SER A 24 -4.83 2.93 -5.12
N ILE A 25 -4.20 3.06 -6.28
CA ILE A 25 -4.42 4.16 -7.22
C ILE A 25 -4.92 3.55 -8.52
N MET A 26 -6.00 4.10 -9.06
CA MET A 26 -6.61 3.62 -10.30
C MET A 26 -6.19 4.53 -11.46
N LEU A 27 -5.65 3.92 -12.52
CA LEU A 27 -5.43 4.58 -13.79
C LEU A 27 -6.61 4.24 -14.71
N SER A 28 -7.16 5.25 -15.38
CA SER A 28 -8.39 5.19 -16.18
C SER A 28 -8.05 5.19 -17.68
N GLY A 29 -8.40 6.26 -18.40
CA GLY A 29 -8.08 6.45 -19.82
C GLY A 29 -6.58 6.48 -20.11
N GLU A 30 -5.76 6.71 -19.10
CA GLU A 30 -4.30 6.76 -19.17
C GLU A 30 -3.68 5.42 -19.60
N THR A 31 -4.31 4.30 -19.22
CA THR A 31 -3.88 2.93 -19.57
C THR A 31 -4.62 2.35 -20.77
N SER A 32 -5.88 2.78 -21.00
CA SER A 32 -6.76 2.18 -22.01
C SER A 32 -6.68 2.84 -23.38
N ILE A 33 -6.42 4.15 -23.44
CA ILE A 33 -6.40 4.97 -24.67
C ILE A 33 -5.22 5.96 -24.72
N GLY A 34 -4.36 5.95 -23.70
CA GLY A 34 -3.21 6.86 -23.59
C GLY A 34 -2.13 6.59 -24.63
N LYS A 35 -1.51 7.66 -25.15
CA LYS A 35 -0.43 7.57 -26.14
C LYS A 35 0.86 6.92 -25.59
N TYR A 36 1.04 6.86 -24.27
CA TYR A 36 2.29 6.40 -23.63
C TYR A 36 2.08 5.69 -22.28
N PRO A 37 1.41 4.52 -22.24
CA PRO A 37 1.10 3.81 -20.99
C PRO A 37 2.36 3.38 -20.21
N GLY A 38 3.47 3.07 -20.89
CA GLY A 38 4.73 2.64 -20.25
C GLY A 38 5.56 3.74 -19.60
N LEU A 39 5.42 5.00 -20.05
CA LEU A 39 6.14 6.14 -19.45
C LEU A 39 5.52 6.55 -18.12
N LEU A 40 4.20 6.45 -18.01
CA LEU A 40 3.47 6.68 -16.77
C LEU A 40 3.84 5.65 -15.70
N SER A 41 3.87 4.36 -16.04
CA SER A 41 4.22 3.31 -15.08
C SER A 41 5.66 3.43 -14.55
N GLY A 42 6.64 3.76 -15.40
CA GLY A 42 8.03 3.95 -14.97
C GLY A 42 8.23 5.15 -14.05
N ASN A 43 7.55 6.26 -14.34
CA ASN A 43 7.57 7.45 -13.48
C ASN A 43 6.87 7.15 -12.14
N PHE A 44 5.68 6.54 -12.15
CA PHE A 44 4.94 6.20 -10.94
C PHE A 44 5.71 5.27 -9.99
N GLU A 45 6.42 4.27 -10.52
CA GLU A 45 7.25 3.39 -9.69
C GLU A 45 8.38 4.16 -8.99
N THR A 46 8.97 5.14 -9.67
CA THR A 46 10.01 6.01 -9.10
C THR A 46 9.45 6.91 -8.01
N TYR A 47 8.28 7.52 -8.23
CA TYR A 47 7.61 8.36 -7.24
C TYR A 47 7.11 7.56 -6.04
N ARG A 48 6.52 6.38 -6.28
CA ARG A 48 6.08 5.45 -5.22
C ARG A 48 7.24 5.14 -4.28
N LYS A 49 8.39 4.69 -4.80
CA LYS A 49 9.58 4.40 -3.97
C LYS A 49 10.06 5.60 -3.17
N ARG A 50 10.02 6.79 -3.75
CA ARG A 50 10.41 8.03 -3.07
C ARG A 50 9.43 8.40 -1.96
N THR A 51 8.12 8.30 -2.20
CA THR A 51 7.09 8.67 -1.23
C THR A 51 6.95 7.62 -0.13
N GLU A 52 7.10 6.33 -0.42
CA GLU A 52 7.12 5.24 0.58
C GLU A 52 8.32 5.33 1.55
N ASN A 53 9.39 6.05 1.19
CA ASN A 53 10.49 6.35 2.10
C ASN A 53 10.14 7.43 3.13
N PHE A 54 9.06 8.18 2.94
CA PHE A 54 8.54 9.12 3.93
C PHE A 54 7.36 8.50 4.66
N PRO A 55 7.23 8.68 5.99
CA PRO A 55 6.18 8.05 6.79
C PRO A 55 4.73 8.52 6.51
N GLY A 56 4.51 9.31 5.45
CA GLY A 56 3.21 9.88 5.06
C GLY A 56 2.52 10.62 6.22
N VAL A 57 1.19 10.66 6.18
CA VAL A 57 0.36 11.29 7.23
C VAL A 57 0.27 10.47 8.52
N ASN A 58 0.84 9.26 8.58
CA ASN A 58 0.84 8.37 9.75
C ASN A 58 -0.55 8.07 10.35
N PHE A 59 -1.58 7.87 9.51
CA PHE A 59 -2.93 7.53 9.99
C PHE A 59 -2.97 6.26 10.86
N SER A 60 -2.01 5.36 10.66
CA SER A 60 -1.85 4.13 11.46
C SER A 60 -1.60 4.38 12.95
N LYS A 61 -1.08 5.56 13.36
CA LYS A 61 -0.87 5.91 14.78
C LYS A 61 -2.19 6.02 15.56
N ASN A 62 -3.24 6.49 14.91
CA ASN A 62 -4.57 6.68 15.51
C ASN A 62 -5.51 5.49 15.29
N LEU A 63 -4.99 4.35 14.81
CA LEU A 63 -5.80 3.18 14.49
C LEU A 63 -6.41 2.59 15.78
N ILE A 64 -7.73 2.71 15.92
CA ILE A 64 -8.48 2.12 17.05
C ILE A 64 -8.53 0.61 16.88
N LYS A 65 -7.89 -0.09 17.81
CA LYS A 65 -7.86 -1.55 17.89
C LYS A 65 -9.06 -2.01 18.73
N LYS A 66 -9.92 -2.84 18.15
CA LYS A 66 -11.17 -3.35 18.77
C LYS A 66 -11.15 -4.85 18.99
N THR A 67 -10.34 -5.59 18.23
CA THR A 67 -10.30 -7.06 18.28
C THR A 67 -8.94 -7.57 18.72
N LYS A 68 -8.90 -8.77 19.32
CA LYS A 68 -7.65 -9.45 19.69
C LYS A 68 -6.69 -9.56 18.50
N GLY A 69 -7.20 -9.85 17.30
CA GLY A 69 -6.40 -9.95 16.08
C GLY A 69 -5.71 -8.64 15.70
N GLN A 70 -6.35 -7.49 15.90
CA GLN A 70 -5.74 -6.18 15.66
C GLN A 70 -4.64 -5.85 16.67
N HIS A 71 -4.82 -6.24 17.94
CA HIS A 71 -3.76 -6.09 18.95
C HIS A 71 -2.55 -6.97 18.65
N ILE A 72 -2.77 -8.24 18.28
CA ILE A 72 -1.70 -9.17 17.90
C ILE A 72 -0.92 -8.63 16.69
N ALA A 73 -1.62 -8.17 15.66
CA ALA A 73 -0.98 -7.59 14.48
C ALA A 73 -0.11 -6.37 14.82
N ALA A 74 -0.62 -5.47 15.68
CA ALA A 74 0.14 -4.29 16.10
C ALA A 74 1.39 -4.66 16.89
N SER A 75 1.29 -5.60 17.83
CA SER A 75 2.45 -6.08 18.59
C SER A 75 3.48 -6.75 17.68
N ALA A 76 3.04 -7.56 16.71
CA ALA A 76 3.94 -8.23 15.77
C ALA A 76 4.72 -7.22 14.90
N ILE A 77 4.05 -6.19 14.38
CA ILE A 77 4.69 -5.12 13.61
C ILE A 77 5.64 -4.29 14.47
N GLN A 78 5.27 -4.00 15.72
CA GLN A 78 6.14 -3.27 16.63
C GLN A 78 7.45 -4.05 16.86
N ILE A 79 7.35 -5.33 17.22
CA ILE A 79 8.52 -6.20 17.41
C ILE A 79 9.35 -6.28 16.13
N ALA A 80 8.71 -6.43 14.97
CA ALA A 80 9.41 -6.48 13.69
C ALA A 80 10.17 -5.18 13.40
N SER A 81 9.58 -4.03 13.71
CA SER A 81 10.22 -2.72 13.58
C SER A 81 11.42 -2.59 14.54
N ASP A 82 11.23 -2.95 15.81
CA ASP A 82 12.28 -2.83 16.84
C ASP A 82 13.50 -3.71 16.52
N LEU A 83 13.26 -4.86 15.90
CA LEU A 83 14.30 -5.82 15.50
C LEU A 83 14.81 -5.63 14.06
N ASN A 84 14.38 -4.58 13.36
CA ASN A 84 14.73 -4.32 11.95
C ASN A 84 14.45 -5.51 11.02
N ILE A 85 13.36 -6.25 11.27
CA ILE A 85 12.91 -7.35 10.44
C ILE A 85 12.36 -6.79 9.12
N ARG A 86 12.76 -7.39 7.99
CA ARG A 86 12.37 -6.91 6.66
C ARG A 86 11.05 -7.49 6.14
N ALA A 87 10.51 -8.52 6.78
CA ALA A 87 9.32 -9.19 6.30
C ALA A 87 8.49 -9.82 7.43
N ALA A 88 7.16 -9.75 7.29
CA ALA A 88 6.20 -10.43 8.15
C ALA A 88 5.37 -11.41 7.30
N VAL A 89 5.08 -12.59 7.85
CA VAL A 89 4.25 -13.61 7.18
C VAL A 89 2.94 -13.77 7.95
N VAL A 90 1.83 -13.84 7.22
CA VAL A 90 0.50 -14.09 7.80
C VAL A 90 -0.25 -15.16 7.02
N ILE A 91 -0.73 -16.17 7.74
CA ILE A 91 -1.64 -17.18 7.20
C ILE A 91 -3.06 -16.76 7.57
N THR A 92 -3.96 -16.70 6.58
CA THR A 92 -5.32 -16.21 6.76
C THR A 92 -6.31 -16.95 5.88
N ARG A 93 -7.49 -17.29 6.42
CA ARG A 93 -8.56 -17.99 5.67
C ARG A 93 -9.59 -17.05 5.03
N ASN A 94 -9.65 -15.80 5.49
CA ASN A 94 -10.65 -14.80 5.08
C ASN A 94 -10.04 -13.41 4.84
N GLY A 95 -8.73 -13.29 4.73
CA GLY A 95 -8.02 -12.03 4.47
C GLY A 95 -7.89 -11.07 5.67
N ARG A 96 -8.58 -11.31 6.80
CA ARG A 96 -8.55 -10.37 7.94
C ARG A 96 -7.16 -10.13 8.52
N GLY A 97 -6.35 -11.18 8.66
CA GLY A 97 -4.97 -11.06 9.17
C GLY A 97 -4.09 -10.16 8.30
N ALA A 98 -4.13 -10.36 6.98
CA ALA A 98 -3.45 -9.52 6.00
C ALA A 98 -3.90 -8.05 6.12
N ARG A 99 -5.22 -7.83 6.21
CA ARG A 99 -5.80 -6.49 6.39
C ARG A 99 -5.38 -5.82 7.70
N TYR A 100 -5.27 -6.58 8.80
CA TYR A 100 -4.82 -6.01 10.08
C TYR A 100 -3.38 -5.54 10.02
N LEU A 101 -2.50 -6.31 9.37
CA LEU A 101 -1.10 -5.91 9.19
C LEU A 101 -0.97 -4.74 8.21
N SER A 102 -1.66 -4.77 7.07
CA SER A 102 -1.56 -3.72 6.06
C SER A 102 -2.10 -2.36 6.54
N ASN A 103 -3.16 -2.37 7.36
CA ASN A 103 -3.71 -1.16 7.97
C ASN A 103 -2.72 -0.44 8.91
N LEU A 104 -1.70 -1.14 9.41
CA LEU A 104 -0.68 -0.54 10.27
C LEU A 104 0.38 0.23 9.46
N ARG A 105 0.38 0.10 8.14
CA ARG A 105 1.32 0.76 7.21
C ARG A 105 2.79 0.61 7.68
N PRO A 106 3.27 -0.63 7.89
CA PRO A 106 4.62 -0.82 8.39
C PRO A 106 5.67 -0.35 7.37
N HIS A 107 6.57 0.53 7.78
CA HIS A 107 7.67 1.00 6.93
C HIS A 107 8.81 -0.01 6.91
N GLY A 108 9.27 -0.38 5.71
CA GLY A 108 10.41 -1.29 5.54
C GLY A 108 10.13 -2.76 5.86
N ILE A 109 8.87 -3.14 6.15
CA ILE A 109 8.46 -4.51 6.44
C ILE A 109 7.49 -4.97 5.35
N THR A 110 7.93 -5.89 4.50
CA THR A 110 7.06 -6.50 3.48
C THR A 110 6.12 -7.53 4.13
N ILE A 111 4.82 -7.44 3.86
CA ILE A 111 3.84 -8.42 4.34
C ILE A 111 3.64 -9.48 3.26
N TYR A 112 3.89 -10.74 3.60
CA TYR A 112 3.55 -11.90 2.78
C TYR A 112 2.33 -12.59 3.37
N SER A 113 1.29 -12.73 2.57
CA SER A 113 0.02 -13.29 3.00
C SER A 113 -0.26 -14.61 2.28
N PHE A 114 -0.69 -15.61 3.03
CA PHE A 114 -0.96 -16.96 2.52
C PHE A 114 -2.39 -17.39 2.87
N THR A 115 -3.06 -18.03 1.93
CA THR A 115 -4.42 -18.56 2.10
C THR A 115 -4.58 -19.87 1.33
N ASP A 116 -5.42 -20.75 1.85
CA ASP A 116 -5.92 -21.95 1.16
C ASP A 116 -7.20 -21.67 0.35
N ASN A 117 -7.75 -20.45 0.44
CA ASN A 117 -9.02 -20.08 -0.17
C ASN A 117 -8.83 -19.26 -1.47
N PRO A 118 -9.13 -19.83 -2.66
CA PRO A 118 -8.94 -19.13 -3.94
C PRO A 118 -9.74 -17.84 -4.06
N LYS A 119 -10.91 -17.73 -3.40
CA LYS A 119 -11.73 -16.51 -3.43
C LYS A 119 -11.03 -15.35 -2.72
N VAL A 120 -10.32 -15.64 -1.64
CA VAL A 120 -9.55 -14.64 -0.89
C VAL A 120 -8.34 -14.19 -1.69
N LEU A 121 -7.65 -15.11 -2.36
CA LEU A 121 -6.56 -14.79 -3.29
C LEU A 121 -7.02 -13.87 -4.43
N ALA A 122 -8.17 -14.15 -5.04
CA ALA A 122 -8.72 -13.33 -6.13
C ALA A 122 -9.17 -11.92 -5.69
N SER A 123 -9.49 -11.73 -4.41
CA SER A 123 -10.03 -10.46 -3.89
C SER A 123 -9.02 -9.31 -3.81
N LYS A 124 -7.73 -9.57 -4.04
CA LYS A 124 -6.62 -8.58 -3.85
C LYS A 124 -6.54 -7.97 -2.45
N ILE A 125 -7.14 -8.61 -1.44
CA ILE A 125 -7.05 -8.25 -0.02
C ILE A 125 -5.76 -8.81 0.61
N LEU A 126 -5.10 -9.73 -0.10
CA LEU A 126 -3.85 -10.38 0.24
C LEU A 126 -2.66 -9.65 -0.37
#